data_AF-A0A926IBC6-F1
#
_entry.id   AF-A0A926IBC6-F1
#
_cell.length_a   1.000
_cell.length_b   1.000
_cell.length_c   1.000
_cell.angle_alpha   90.00
_cell.angle_beta   90.00
_cell.angle_gamma   90.00
#
_symmetry.space_group_name_H-M   'P 1'
#
loop_
_entity.id
_entity.type
_entity.pdbx_description
1 polymer ?
#
loop_
_entity_poly.entity_id
_entity_poly.type
_entity_poly.pdbx_seq_one_letter_code
_entity_poly.pdbx_strand_id
1 'polypeptide(L)' 'MTDMEKKLLQAQHRLEEAQARDRVKERKARTRRLIQEGAILEKVLPEVRTMEPSAVEDYLFRRLSDSDGNRSRAGN' A
#
# COMPACT_ATOMS: atom_id res chain seq x y z
N MET A 1 35.98 6.09 27.46
CA MET A 1 35.70 6.05 26.01
C MET A 1 36.93 6.51 25.26
N THR A 2 37.56 5.59 24.55
CA THR A 2 38.65 5.89 23.62
C THR A 2 38.09 6.65 22.41
N ASP A 3 38.92 7.43 21.71
CA ASP A 3 38.46 8.20 20.54
C ASP A 3 38.00 7.30 19.39
N MET A 4 38.46 6.06 19.35
CA MET A 4 38.03 5.06 18.38
C MET A 4 36.60 4.58 18.67
N GLU A 5 36.27 4.32 19.94
CA GLU A 5 34.91 3.95 20.36
C GLU A 5 33.90 5.05 20.06
N LYS A 6 34.27 6.32 20.28
CA LYS A 6 33.40 7.47 19.96
C LYS A 6 33.12 7.58 18.46
N LYS A 7 34.14 7.37 17.62
CA LYS A 7 33.99 7.40 16.15
C LYS A 7 33.12 6.25 15.65
N LEU A 8 33.30 5.05 16.20
CA LEU A 8 32.47 3.89 15.87
C LEU A 8 31.00 4.14 16.23
N LEU A 9 30.74 4.65 17.43
CA LEU A 9 29.39 4.98 17.89
C LEU A 9 28.73 6.03 17.00
N GLN A 10 29.48 7.07 16.61
CA GLN A 10 28.95 8.10 15.72
C GLN A 10 28.62 7.57 14.31
N ALA A 11 29.41 6.61 13.79
CA ALA A 11 29.13 5.95 12.52
C ALA A 11 27.87 5.08 12.61
N GLN A 12 27.70 4.35 13.72
CA GLN A 12 26.49 3.57 14.00
C GLN A 12 25.25 4.46 14.05
N HIS A 13 25.30 5.57 14.78
CA HIS A 13 24.16 6.49 14.87
C HIS A 13 23.75 7.06 13.50
N ARG A 14 24.73 7.39 12.64
CA ARG A 14 24.43 7.85 11.28
C ARG A 14 23.76 6.78 10.43
N LEU A 15 24.21 5.53 10.57
CA LEU A 15 23.60 4.40 9.86
C LEU A 15 22.17 4.16 10.34
N GLU A 16 21.95 4.13 11.66
CA GLU A 16 20.63 3.95 12.25
C GLU A 16 19.66 5.06 11.83
N GLU A 17 20.12 6.31 11.82
CA GLU A 17 19.32 7.44 11.36
C GLU A 17 18.94 7.32 9.88
N ALA A 18 19.89 6.92 9.02
CA ALA A 18 19.62 6.69 7.60
C ALA A 18 18.56 5.59 7.40
N GLN A 19 18.71 4.46 8.09
CA GLN A 19 17.75 3.35 8.03
C GLN A 19 16.36 3.77 8.56
N ALA A 20 16.30 4.53 9.66
CA ALA A 20 15.05 5.05 10.19
C ALA A 20 14.34 5.97 9.19
N ARG A 21 15.10 6.86 8.53
CA ARG A 21 14.58 7.74 7.48
C ARG A 21 14.04 6.94 6.30
N ASP A 22 14.72 5.88 5.88
CA ASP A 22 14.27 5.07 4.75
C ASP A 22 13.00 4.28 5.08
N ARG A 23 12.89 3.69 6.28
CA ARG A 23 11.63 3.09 6.76
C ARG A 23 10.45 4.09 6.75
N VAL A 24 10.71 5.34 7.13
CA VAL A 24 9.69 6.41 7.09
C VAL A 24 9.29 6.75 5.65
N LYS A 25 10.25 6.84 4.72
CA LYS A 25 9.98 7.08 3.30
C LYS A 25 9.13 5.97 2.71
N GLU A 26 9.47 4.71 2.96
CA GLU A 26 8.73 3.54 2.48
C GLU A 26 7.28 3.55 3.00
N ARG A 27 7.10 3.80 4.31
CA ARG A 27 5.77 3.91 4.91
C ARG A 27 4.96 5.02 4.26
N LYS A 28 5.53 6.21 4.08
CA LYS A 28 4.85 7.35 3.44
C LYS A 28 4.50 7.06 1.99
N ALA A 29 5.40 6.43 1.24
CA ALA A 29 5.14 6.02 -0.14
C ALA A 29 3.98 5.02 -0.21
N ARG A 30 3.97 4.01 0.67
CA ARG A 30 2.88 3.03 0.77
C ARG A 30 1.54 3.70 1.10
N THR A 31 1.49 4.55 2.13
CA THR A 31 0.26 5.26 2.50
C THR A 31 -0.23 6.18 1.38
N ARG A 32 0.65 6.91 0.69
CA ARG A 32 0.28 7.74 -0.46
C ARG A 32 -0.35 6.91 -1.57
N ARG A 33 0.27 5.76 -1.89
CA ARG A 33 -0.25 4.83 -2.91
C ARG A 33 -1.65 4.33 -2.54
N LEU A 34 -1.84 3.85 -1.31
CA LEU A 34 -3.14 3.34 -0.84
C LEU A 34 -4.24 4.39 -0.90
N ILE A 35 -3.96 5.64 -0.53
CA ILE A 35 -4.93 6.75 -0.62
C ILE A 35 -5.30 7.04 -2.08
N GLN A 36 -4.30 7.07 -2.97
CA GLN A 36 -4.53 7.31 -4.40
C GLN A 36 -5.35 6.18 -5.03
N GLU A 37 -4.98 4.93 -4.75
CA GLU A 37 -5.70 3.74 -5.23
C GLU A 37 -7.15 3.73 -4.70
N GLY A 38 -7.36 4.02 -3.41
CA GLY A 38 -8.69 4.13 -2.80
C GLY A 38 -9.54 5.24 -3.43
N ALA A 39 -8.96 6.42 -3.66
CA ALA A 39 -9.67 7.53 -4.31
C ALA A 39 -10.06 7.21 -5.76
N ILE A 40 -9.19 6.51 -6.50
CA ILE A 40 -9.51 6.03 -7.84
C ILE A 40 -10.66 5.02 -7.76
N LEU A 41 -10.59 4.07 -6.82
CA LEU A 41 -11.60 3.04 -6.63
C LEU A 41 -12.98 3.63 -6.36
N GLU A 42 -13.10 4.56 -5.40
CA GLU A 42 -14.36 5.24 -5.08
C GLU A 42 -14.93 6.03 -6.27
N LYS A 43 -14.06 6.58 -7.13
CA LYS A 43 -14.48 7.31 -8.33
C LYS A 43 -15.09 6.37 -9.38
N VAL A 44 -14.50 5.20 -9.59
CA VAL A 44 -14.97 4.24 -10.61
C VAL A 44 -16.08 3.33 -10.10
N LEU A 45 -16.16 3.12 -8.79
CA LEU A 45 -17.15 2.29 -8.09
C LEU A 45 -17.72 3.04 -6.89
N PRO A 46 -18.67 3.97 -7.10
CA PRO A 46 -19.27 4.75 -6.02
C PRO A 46 -19.92 3.91 -4.91
N GLU A 47 -20.34 2.68 -5.22
CA GLU A 47 -20.97 1.76 -4.28
C GLU A 47 -20.01 1.35 -3.15
N VAL A 48 -18.69 1.32 -3.41
CA VAL A 48 -17.66 0.95 -2.43
C VAL A 48 -17.58 1.95 -1.27
N ARG A 49 -17.94 3.22 -1.50
CA ARG A 49 -17.79 4.30 -0.51
C ARG A 49 -18.59 4.08 0.78
N THR A 50 -19.73 3.40 0.69
CA THR A 50 -20.63 3.15 1.83
C THR A 50 -20.51 1.73 2.38
N MET A 51 -19.59 0.94 1.83
CA MET A 51 -19.38 -0.45 2.25
C MET A 51 -18.34 -0.52 3.37
N GLU A 52 -18.54 -1.48 4.28
CA GLU A 52 -17.50 -1.86 5.23
C GLU A 52 -16.30 -2.51 4.50
N PRO A 53 -15.06 -2.36 5.00
CA PRO A 53 -13.87 -2.86 4.31
C PRO A 53 -13.92 -4.36 3.95
N SER A 54 -14.50 -5.21 4.80
CA SER A 54 -14.68 -6.64 4.51
C SER A 54 -15.69 -6.88 3.39
N ALA A 55 -16.77 -6.09 3.34
CA ALA A 55 -17.77 -6.18 2.28
C ALA A 55 -17.21 -5.72 0.92
N VAL A 56 -16.26 -4.77 0.92
CA VAL A 56 -15.56 -4.35 -0.30
C VAL A 56 -14.76 -5.49 -0.91
N GLU A 57 -14.06 -6.28 -0.09
CA GLU A 57 -13.27 -7.42 -0.55
C GLU A 57 -14.17 -8.47 -1.24
N ASP A 58 -15.21 -8.94 -0.56
CA ASP A 58 -16.18 -9.90 -1.11
C ASP A 58 -16.87 -9.37 -2.38
N TYR A 59 -17.23 -8.09 -2.38
CA TYR A 59 -17.85 -7.41 -3.51
C TYR A 59 -16.96 -7.41 -4.75
N LEU A 60 -15.68 -7.06 -4.59
CA LEU A 60 -14.72 -7.01 -5.69
C LEU A 60 -14.42 -8.42 -6.21
N PHE A 61 -14.25 -9.42 -5.34
CA PHE A 61 -14.06 -10.81 -5.76
C PHE A 61 -15.21 -11.32 -6.62
N ARG A 62 -16.46 -11.08 -6.19
CA ARG A 62 -17.63 -11.48 -6.97
C ARG A 62 -17.73 -10.72 -8.29
N ARG A 63 -17.60 -9.40 -8.28
CA ARG A 63 -17.72 -8.55 -9.47
C ARG A 63 -16.68 -8.88 -10.54
N LEU A 64 -15.45 -9.22 -10.14
CA LEU A 64 -14.39 -9.64 -11.06
C LEU A 64 -14.64 -11.05 -11.61
N SER A 65 -15.09 -11.99 -10.76
CA SER A 65 -15.41 -13.35 -11.17
C SER A 65 -16.58 -13.41 -12.17
N ASP A 66 -17.62 -12.60 -11.94
CA ASP A 66 -18.78 -12.50 -12.82
C ASP A 66 -18.41 -11.90 -14.19
N SER A 67 -17.44 -10.99 -14.20
CA SER A 67 -16.93 -10.35 -15.43
C SER A 67 -16.16 -11.32 -16.33
N ASP A 68 -15.45 -12.29 -15.74
CA ASP A 68 -14.69 -13.30 -16.49
C ASP A 68 -15.61 -14.40 -17.06
N GLY A 69 -16.71 -14.72 -16.37
CA GLY A 69 -17.75 -15.61 -16.89
C GLY A 69 -18.52 -15.00 -18.08
N ASN A 70 -18.76 -13.69 -18.08
CA ASN A 70 -19.49 -13.02 -19.16
C ASN A 70 -18.64 -12.81 -20.43
N ARG A 71 -17.32 -12.62 -20.28
CA ARG A 71 -16.38 -12.50 -21.42
C ARG A 71 -16.30 -13.77 -22.27
N SER A 72 -16.54 -14.93 -21.66
CA SER A 72 -16.51 -16.24 -22.33
C SER A 72 -17.77 -16.54 -23.16
N ARG A 73 -18.87 -15.80 -22.97
CA ARG A 73 -20.14 -15.97 -23.71
C ARG A 73 -20.31 -15.05 -24.91
N ALA A 74 -19.52 -13.97 -24.99
CA ALA A 74 -19.57 -13.00 -26.09
C ALA A 74 -18.68 -13.38 -27.30
N GLY A 75 -18.05 -14.56 -27.28
CA GLY A 75 -17.17 -15.07 -28.34
C GLY A 75 -17.73 -16.31 -29.01
N ASN A 76 -18.94 -16.23 -29.56
CA ASN A 76 -19.48 -17.20 -30.54
C ASN A 76 -20.40 -16.47 -31.52
#